data_AF-A0A7X7ZKT4-F1
#
_entry.id   AF-A0A7X7ZKT4-F1
#
_cell.length_a   1.000
_cell.length_b   1.000
_cell.length_c   1.000
_cell.angle_alpha   90.00
_cell.angle_beta   90.00
_cell.angle_gamma   90.00
#
_symmetry.space_group_name_H-M   'P 1'
#
loop_
_entity.id
_entity.type
_entity.pdbx_description
1 polymer ?
#
loop_
_entity_poly.entity_id
_entity_poly.type
_entity_poly.pdbx_seq_one_letter_code
_entity_poly.pdbx_strand_id
1 'polypeptide(L)'
;MPLMKDMFDFTPVSSWVENFNESTHDTASRTRIFENFVMLPEVEESARIILDQIHRKQGRGFFITGLYGSGKTIFMAWLSAILTEPTLRKQFLSTKPEWGMDALAPRKFLTINFTAIEVPDETLEQAFWNSVTDHLRHLSPPVTATLSNTDAYLDTFFNHTASGTRSDVENWIRDNRSLSVDQLRAYDKEYQKTIIEQAVAALNIQLVQDRTTVTEKVKKLVEIAKERSYEGVLVFIDELYLHLIQSNEHFNRGTAFLGQLAEAGLAGDQPFWIFGAVQEEIQAIARQAGRNYDTELMGKLSGQSGRFQSINIPVTQFHHIYNHRLFSENSKCVHKLANAFEAEIQPHFR
;
A
#
# COMPACT_ATOMS: atom_id res chain seq x y z
N MET A 1 32.64 36.30 -17.37
CA MET A 1 32.21 34.90 -17.17
C MET A 1 30.73 34.90 -16.86
N PRO A 2 29.91 34.05 -17.50
CA PRO A 2 28.54 33.82 -17.04
C PRO A 2 28.58 33.36 -15.58
N LEU A 3 27.65 33.85 -14.74
CA LEU A 3 27.59 33.39 -13.36
C LEU A 3 27.10 31.94 -13.38
N MET A 4 27.60 31.10 -12.47
CA MET A 4 27.25 29.67 -12.40
C MET A 4 25.72 29.45 -12.36
N LYS A 5 24.98 30.40 -11.77
CA LYS A 5 23.51 30.45 -11.73
C LYS A 5 22.79 30.65 -13.07
N ASP A 6 23.49 31.12 -14.09
CA ASP A 6 22.92 31.35 -15.42
C ASP A 6 23.14 30.12 -16.32
N MET A 7 23.83 29.08 -15.82
CA MET A 7 24.21 27.86 -16.53
C MET A 7 23.39 26.64 -16.09
N PHE A 8 22.78 26.71 -14.91
CA PHE A 8 21.96 25.64 -14.33
C PHE A 8 20.59 26.19 -13.96
N ASP A 9 19.54 25.44 -14.32
CA ASP A 9 18.20 25.74 -13.85
C ASP A 9 18.06 25.20 -12.42
N PHE A 10 18.12 26.12 -11.44
CA PHE A 10 17.91 25.79 -10.04
C PHE A 10 16.41 25.66 -9.75
N THR A 11 15.92 24.43 -9.71
CA THR A 11 14.60 24.17 -9.14
C THR A 11 14.76 24.08 -7.62
N PRO A 12 14.08 24.93 -6.82
CA PRO A 12 14.08 24.76 -5.38
C PRO A 12 13.62 23.33 -5.09
N VAL A 13 14.44 22.55 -4.36
CA VAL A 13 13.99 21.29 -3.77
C VAL A 13 13.10 21.70 -2.61
N SER A 14 11.91 22.24 -2.91
CA SER A 14 10.87 22.47 -1.93
C SER A 14 10.61 21.11 -1.30
N SER A 15 11.03 20.92 -0.05
CA SER A 15 10.73 19.80 0.84
C SER A 15 9.64 18.86 0.30
N TRP A 16 10.04 17.90 -0.53
CA TRP A 16 9.13 16.90 -1.10
C TRP A 16 8.90 15.83 -0.05
N VAL A 17 8.17 16.21 1.01
CA VAL A 17 7.43 15.27 1.84
C VAL A 17 5.98 15.48 1.44
N GLU A 18 5.63 15.11 0.20
CA GLU A 18 4.21 14.98 -0.15
C GLU A 18 3.69 13.75 0.61
N ASN A 19 2.56 13.88 1.29
CA ASN A 19 1.86 12.75 1.91
C ASN A 19 1.63 11.68 0.82
N PHE A 20 1.90 10.41 1.11
CA PHE A 20 1.69 9.29 0.18
C PHE A 20 0.29 9.31 -0.45
N ASN A 21 -0.73 9.70 0.33
CA ASN A 21 -2.10 9.81 -0.16
C ASN A 21 -2.26 10.99 -1.14
N GLU A 22 -1.73 12.17 -0.84
CA GLU A 22 -1.75 13.35 -1.72
C GLU A 22 -0.96 13.10 -3.01
N SER A 23 0.15 12.40 -2.89
CA SER A 23 1.00 11.96 -3.99
C SER A 23 0.28 11.07 -5.00
N THR A 24 -0.72 10.32 -4.55
CA THR A 24 -1.36 9.28 -5.34
C THR A 24 -2.85 9.53 -5.63
N HIS A 25 -3.40 10.66 -5.18
CA HIS A 25 -4.84 10.95 -5.24
C HIS A 25 -5.37 11.12 -6.66
N ASP A 26 -4.69 11.90 -7.50
CA ASP A 26 -5.13 12.23 -8.86
C ASP A 26 -4.06 11.95 -9.93
N THR A 27 -4.47 12.00 -11.19
CA THR A 27 -3.60 11.73 -12.34
C THR A 27 -2.47 12.76 -12.48
N ALA A 28 -2.68 14.03 -12.09
CA ALA A 28 -1.67 15.07 -12.17
C ALA A 28 -0.56 14.86 -11.12
N SER A 29 -0.91 14.51 -9.88
CA SER A 29 0.05 14.13 -8.84
C SER A 29 0.83 12.87 -9.25
N ARG A 30 0.15 11.83 -9.75
CA ARG A 30 0.80 10.61 -10.23
C ARG A 30 1.79 10.88 -11.37
N THR A 31 1.42 11.74 -12.33
CA THR A 31 2.29 12.16 -13.43
C THR A 31 3.50 12.93 -12.92
N ARG A 32 3.29 13.87 -11.98
CA ARG A 32 4.35 14.67 -11.38
C ARG A 32 5.38 13.79 -10.66
N ILE A 33 4.94 12.78 -9.90
CA ILE A 33 5.83 11.84 -9.23
C ILE A 33 6.61 11.03 -10.25
N PHE A 34 5.93 10.54 -11.28
CA PHE A 34 6.56 9.77 -12.35
C PHE A 34 7.70 10.56 -13.03
N GLU A 35 7.45 11.81 -13.42
CA GLU A 35 8.43 12.65 -14.12
C GLU A 35 9.62 13.05 -13.25
N ASN A 36 9.38 13.29 -11.96
CA ASN A 36 10.43 13.75 -11.06
C ASN A 36 11.25 12.59 -10.46
N PHE A 37 10.74 11.36 -10.47
CA PHE A 37 11.40 10.23 -9.83
C PHE A 37 12.74 9.90 -10.50
N VAL A 38 13.82 9.85 -9.71
CA VAL A 38 15.15 9.53 -10.19
C VAL A 38 15.37 8.02 -10.02
N MET A 39 15.40 7.29 -11.13
CA MET A 39 15.66 5.84 -11.14
C MET A 39 17.16 5.57 -10.99
N LEU A 40 17.58 5.10 -9.81
CA LEU A 40 18.93 4.61 -9.57
C LEU A 40 19.04 3.11 -9.89
N PRO A 41 20.22 2.58 -10.26
CA PRO A 41 20.39 1.18 -10.65
C PRO A 41 19.86 0.16 -9.61
N GLU A 42 20.04 0.42 -8.32
CA GLU A 42 19.60 -0.48 -7.24
C GLU A 42 18.07 -0.49 -7.09
N VAL A 43 17.45 0.67 -7.30
CA VAL A 43 15.99 0.84 -7.28
C VAL A 43 15.37 0.26 -8.56
N GLU A 44 16.08 0.36 -9.69
CA GLU A 44 15.67 -0.20 -10.97
C GLU A 44 15.53 -1.72 -10.89
N GLU A 45 16.53 -2.42 -10.36
CA GLU A 45 16.48 -3.87 -10.17
C GLU A 45 15.32 -4.29 -9.26
N SER A 46 15.09 -3.50 -8.20
CA SER A 46 13.95 -3.68 -7.30
C SER A 46 12.60 -3.55 -8.02
N ALA A 47 12.46 -2.52 -8.87
CA ALA A 47 11.28 -2.31 -9.69
C ALA A 47 11.06 -3.46 -10.68
N ARG A 48 12.15 -3.94 -11.32
CA ARG A 48 12.11 -5.06 -12.27
C ARG A 48 11.57 -6.33 -11.61
N ILE A 49 12.05 -6.67 -10.42
CA ILE A 49 11.60 -7.85 -9.67
C ILE A 49 10.10 -7.76 -9.36
N ILE A 50 9.63 -6.60 -8.87
CA ILE A 50 8.23 -6.39 -8.54
C ILE A 50 7.35 -6.52 -9.79
N LEU A 51 7.72 -5.84 -10.87
CA LEU A 51 6.96 -5.84 -12.12
C LEU A 51 6.93 -7.22 -12.78
N ASP A 52 8.00 -8.03 -12.68
CA ASP A 52 8.02 -9.42 -13.14
C ASP A 52 6.97 -10.28 -12.40
N GLN A 53 6.88 -10.15 -11.08
CA GLN A 53 5.90 -10.89 -10.27
C GLN A 53 4.46 -10.51 -10.63
N ILE A 54 4.21 -9.20 -10.83
CA ILE A 54 2.90 -8.70 -11.27
C ILE A 54 2.59 -9.18 -12.70
N HIS A 55 3.58 -9.13 -13.60
CA HIS A 55 3.45 -9.60 -14.98
C HIS A 55 3.04 -11.08 -15.04
N ARG A 56 3.60 -11.92 -14.16
CA ARG A 56 3.28 -13.34 -14.01
C ARG A 56 1.99 -13.64 -13.25
N LYS A 57 1.29 -12.61 -12.74
CA LYS A 57 0.07 -12.73 -11.94
C LYS A 57 0.26 -13.53 -10.64
N GLN A 58 1.48 -13.56 -10.10
CA GLN A 58 1.82 -14.28 -8.88
C GLN A 58 1.67 -13.35 -7.68
N GLY A 59 0.54 -13.45 -6.98
CA GLY A 59 0.26 -12.64 -5.78
C GLY A 59 1.34 -12.80 -4.71
N ARG A 60 1.72 -11.70 -4.06
CA ARG A 60 2.81 -11.69 -3.06
C ARG A 60 2.81 -10.42 -2.21
N GLY A 61 3.32 -10.52 -0.99
CA GLY A 61 3.66 -9.36 -0.16
C GLY A 61 5.09 -8.86 -0.39
N PHE A 62 5.31 -7.56 -0.30
CA PHE A 62 6.62 -6.92 -0.37
C PHE A 62 6.81 -5.98 0.81
N PHE A 63 7.98 -6.07 1.46
CA PHE A 63 8.41 -5.05 2.40
C PHE A 63 9.46 -4.16 1.75
N ILE A 64 9.21 -2.86 1.77
CA ILE A 64 10.14 -1.86 1.26
C ILE A 64 10.91 -1.33 2.46
N THR A 65 12.19 -1.71 2.56
CA THR A 65 13.06 -1.41 3.72
C THR A 65 14.10 -0.34 3.38
N GLY A 66 14.70 0.24 4.41
CA GLY A 66 15.76 1.25 4.30
C GLY A 66 15.74 2.26 5.45
N LEU A 67 16.82 3.03 5.62
CA LEU A 67 16.94 4.05 6.67
C LEU A 67 15.96 5.22 6.49
N TYR A 68 15.81 6.08 7.49
CA TYR A 68 14.97 7.27 7.36
C TYR A 68 15.47 8.17 6.22
N GLY A 69 14.54 8.75 5.45
CA GLY A 69 14.90 9.59 4.29
C GLY A 69 15.49 8.83 3.09
N SER A 70 15.50 7.49 3.09
CA SER A 70 15.99 6.69 1.95
C SER A 70 15.08 6.70 0.73
N GLY A 71 13.93 7.37 0.78
CA GLY A 71 12.99 7.48 -0.34
C GLY A 71 12.02 6.30 -0.53
N LYS A 72 11.73 5.53 0.53
CA LYS A 72 10.73 4.44 0.49
C LYS A 72 9.35 4.91 0.03
N THR A 73 8.81 5.96 0.67
CA THR A 73 7.50 6.55 0.35
C THR A 73 7.44 7.02 -1.10
N ILE A 74 8.48 7.71 -1.58
CA ILE A 74 8.50 8.21 -2.96
C ILE A 74 8.67 7.08 -3.99
N PHE A 75 9.43 6.03 -3.67
CA PHE A 75 9.48 4.82 -4.50
C PHE A 75 8.13 4.10 -4.55
N MET A 76 7.44 3.96 -3.40
CA MET A 76 6.08 3.42 -3.34
C MET A 76 5.09 4.27 -4.14
N ALA A 77 5.17 5.58 -4.04
CA ALA A 77 4.29 6.49 -4.77
C ALA A 77 4.53 6.41 -6.28
N TRP A 78 5.80 6.32 -6.70
CA TRP A 78 6.16 6.08 -8.10
C TRP A 78 5.62 4.73 -8.60
N LEU A 79 5.81 3.66 -7.82
CA LEU A 79 5.32 2.33 -8.16
C LEU A 79 3.79 2.30 -8.27
N SER A 80 3.10 2.94 -7.32
CA SER A 80 1.65 3.12 -7.34
C SER A 80 1.22 3.91 -8.58
N ALA A 81 1.91 4.99 -8.95
CA ALA A 81 1.61 5.79 -10.13
C ALA A 81 1.68 4.97 -11.43
N ILE A 82 2.78 4.24 -11.67
CA ILE A 82 2.92 3.42 -12.88
C ILE A 82 1.97 2.21 -12.89
N LEU A 83 1.55 1.70 -11.73
CA LEU A 83 0.61 0.59 -11.70
C LEU A 83 -0.86 1.04 -11.81
N THR A 84 -1.15 2.28 -11.41
CA THR A 84 -2.47 2.92 -11.58
C THR A 84 -2.68 3.36 -13.03
N GLU A 85 -1.70 4.05 -13.63
CA GLU A 85 -1.85 4.75 -14.91
C GLU A 85 -1.20 3.97 -16.08
N PRO A 86 -2.00 3.39 -17.00
CA PRO A 86 -1.44 2.61 -18.12
C PRO A 86 -0.53 3.41 -19.05
N THR A 87 -0.75 4.72 -19.19
CA THR A 87 0.07 5.61 -20.00
C THR A 87 1.47 5.76 -19.43
N LEU A 88 1.59 6.04 -18.13
CA LEU A 88 2.87 6.15 -17.43
C LEU A 88 3.63 4.83 -17.46
N ARG A 89 2.93 3.71 -17.25
CA ARG A 89 3.52 2.37 -17.35
C ARG A 89 4.09 2.08 -18.73
N LYS A 90 3.31 2.39 -19.77
CA LYS A 90 3.74 2.20 -21.16
C LYS A 90 4.98 3.05 -21.46
N GLN A 91 4.98 4.31 -21.04
CA GLN A 91 6.13 5.20 -21.20
C GLN A 91 7.37 4.62 -20.52
N PHE A 92 7.25 4.17 -19.28
CA PHE A 92 8.37 3.56 -18.56
C PHE A 92 8.89 2.29 -19.23
N LEU A 93 8.02 1.32 -19.50
CA LEU A 93 8.40 0.03 -20.10
C LEU A 93 9.01 0.19 -21.49
N SER A 94 8.60 1.21 -22.26
CA SER A 94 9.21 1.51 -23.55
C SER A 94 10.69 1.90 -23.48
N THR A 95 11.15 2.37 -22.31
CA THR A 95 12.58 2.66 -22.06
C THR A 95 13.37 1.42 -21.64
N LYS A 96 12.69 0.30 -21.35
CA LYS A 96 13.24 -0.96 -20.83
C LYS A 96 12.75 -2.19 -21.61
N PRO A 97 12.89 -2.23 -22.96
CA PRO A 97 12.41 -3.35 -23.76
C PRO A 97 13.05 -4.70 -23.38
N GLU A 98 14.27 -4.67 -22.83
CA GLU A 98 15.01 -5.85 -22.39
C GLU A 98 14.34 -6.60 -21.22
N TRP A 99 13.36 -5.98 -20.54
CA TRP A 99 12.60 -6.65 -19.48
C TRP A 99 11.53 -7.59 -20.02
N GLY A 100 11.12 -7.45 -21.29
CA GLY A 100 10.13 -8.33 -21.91
C GLY A 100 8.73 -8.26 -21.28
N MET A 101 8.36 -7.11 -20.70
CA MET A 101 7.10 -6.92 -19.96
C MET A 101 6.08 -6.05 -20.70
N ASP A 102 6.18 -5.89 -22.03
CA ASP A 102 5.28 -5.04 -22.82
C ASP A 102 3.79 -5.41 -22.65
N ALA A 103 3.51 -6.69 -22.40
CA ALA A 103 2.16 -7.18 -22.12
C ALA A 103 1.56 -6.66 -20.80
N LEU A 104 2.38 -6.05 -19.92
CA LEU A 104 1.93 -5.38 -18.70
C LEU A 104 1.39 -3.97 -18.99
N ALA A 105 1.81 -3.32 -20.08
CA ALA A 105 1.44 -1.94 -20.40
C ALA A 105 -0.09 -1.69 -20.45
N PRO A 106 -0.93 -2.50 -21.10
CA PRO A 106 -2.37 -2.23 -21.18
C PRO A 106 -3.17 -2.69 -19.96
N ARG A 107 -2.59 -3.46 -19.04
CA ARG A 107 -3.33 -4.09 -17.93
C ARG A 107 -3.90 -3.04 -16.97
N LYS A 108 -5.07 -3.29 -16.38
CA LYS A 108 -5.61 -2.38 -15.35
C LYS A 108 -5.53 -3.05 -13.99
N PHE A 109 -5.14 -2.30 -12.97
CA PHE A 109 -5.10 -2.79 -11.60
C PHE A 109 -5.94 -1.89 -10.71
N LEU A 110 -6.60 -2.49 -9.73
CA LEU A 110 -7.24 -1.75 -8.65
C LEU A 110 -6.17 -1.42 -7.61
N THR A 111 -5.78 -0.16 -7.53
CA THR A 111 -4.73 0.33 -6.63
C THR A 111 -5.33 0.99 -5.41
N ILE A 112 -5.04 0.45 -4.23
CA ILE A 112 -5.49 0.97 -2.93
C ILE A 112 -4.25 1.52 -2.21
N ASN A 113 -4.25 2.82 -1.97
CA ASN A 113 -3.17 3.52 -1.26
C ASN A 113 -3.70 3.93 0.11
N PHE A 114 -2.98 3.60 1.17
CA PHE A 114 -3.32 4.06 2.51
C PHE A 114 -2.09 4.29 3.38
N THR A 115 -2.22 5.22 4.32
CA THR A 115 -1.20 5.53 5.33
C THR A 115 -1.68 5.01 6.67
N ALA A 116 -0.96 4.06 7.28
CA ALA A 116 -1.46 3.32 8.44
C ALA A 116 -1.68 4.19 9.70
N ILE A 117 -0.88 5.24 9.89
CA ILE A 117 -0.94 6.08 11.09
C ILE A 117 -2.14 7.03 11.16
N GLU A 118 -2.88 7.21 10.06
CA GLU A 118 -4.01 8.16 10.01
C GLU A 118 -5.20 7.69 10.88
N VAL A 119 -5.19 6.46 11.41
CA VAL A 119 -6.29 5.88 12.20
C VAL A 119 -5.78 5.28 13.53
N PRO A 120 -5.39 6.10 14.52
CA PRO A 120 -4.63 5.67 15.70
C PRO A 120 -5.40 4.74 16.66
N ASP A 121 -6.73 4.81 16.70
CA ASP A 121 -7.55 4.01 17.63
C ASP A 121 -8.03 2.67 17.03
N GLU A 122 -7.69 2.38 15.76
CA GLU A 122 -8.12 1.17 15.06
C GLU A 122 -7.00 0.13 14.95
N THR A 123 -7.38 -1.14 14.95
CA THR A 123 -6.45 -2.20 14.55
C THR A 123 -6.10 -2.06 13.06
N LEU A 124 -4.91 -2.53 12.65
CA LEU A 124 -4.50 -2.48 11.24
C LEU A 124 -5.53 -3.14 10.30
N GLU A 125 -6.16 -4.23 10.75
CA GLU A 125 -7.20 -4.91 9.98
C GLU A 125 -8.42 -4.00 9.75
N GLN A 126 -8.90 -3.32 10.79
CA GLN A 126 -10.05 -2.42 10.69
C GLN A 126 -9.73 -1.24 9.77
N ALA A 127 -8.62 -0.54 10.02
CA ALA A 127 -8.20 0.60 9.23
C ALA A 127 -8.05 0.23 7.74
N PHE A 128 -7.45 -0.94 7.46
CA PHE A 128 -7.30 -1.47 6.11
C PHE A 128 -8.67 -1.70 5.44
N TRP A 129 -9.57 -2.46 6.06
CA TRP A 129 -10.85 -2.80 5.42
C TRP A 129 -11.78 -1.60 5.30
N ASN A 130 -11.72 -0.66 6.24
CA ASN A 130 -12.42 0.62 6.16
C ASN A 130 -11.92 1.40 4.94
N SER A 131 -10.61 1.56 4.81
CA SER A 131 -9.98 2.22 3.65
C SER A 131 -10.34 1.55 2.31
N VAL A 132 -10.31 0.21 2.24
CA VAL A 132 -10.73 -0.54 1.04
C VAL A 132 -12.20 -0.26 0.71
N THR A 133 -13.07 -0.34 1.71
CA THR A 133 -14.51 -0.15 1.53
C THR A 133 -14.81 1.28 1.05
N ASP A 134 -14.16 2.27 1.63
CA ASP A 134 -14.30 3.66 1.23
C ASP A 134 -13.75 3.89 -0.18
N HIS A 135 -12.60 3.31 -0.52
CA HIS A 135 -12.06 3.38 -1.88
C HIS A 135 -13.04 2.79 -2.91
N LEU A 136 -13.60 1.62 -2.61
CA LEU A 136 -14.60 0.95 -3.46
C LEU A 136 -15.87 1.82 -3.67
N ARG A 137 -16.34 2.53 -2.63
CA ARG A 137 -17.49 3.45 -2.74
C ARG A 137 -17.21 4.66 -3.63
N HIS A 138 -15.96 5.12 -3.70
CA HIS A 138 -15.56 6.27 -4.51
C HIS A 138 -15.18 5.91 -5.95
N LEU A 139 -15.15 4.61 -6.31
CA LEU A 139 -14.99 4.20 -7.70
C LEU A 139 -16.15 4.73 -8.56
N SER A 140 -15.92 4.84 -9.87
CA SER A 140 -16.95 5.20 -10.84
C SER A 140 -17.18 4.02 -11.80
N PRO A 141 -18.34 3.35 -11.75
CA PRO A 141 -19.47 3.57 -10.81
C PRO A 141 -19.13 3.15 -9.36
N PRO A 142 -19.82 3.65 -8.32
CA PRO A 142 -19.59 3.22 -6.93
C PRO A 142 -19.77 1.71 -6.73
N VAL A 143 -18.99 1.13 -5.82
CA VAL A 143 -19.19 -0.26 -5.35
C VAL A 143 -19.70 -0.23 -3.92
N THR A 144 -20.94 -0.70 -3.72
CA THR A 144 -21.48 -1.03 -2.40
C THR A 144 -21.41 -2.53 -2.19
N ALA A 145 -20.20 -3.10 -2.27
CA ALA A 145 -19.99 -4.52 -2.06
C ALA A 145 -19.58 -4.76 -0.62
N THR A 146 -20.24 -5.73 0.01
CA THR A 146 -19.91 -6.17 1.34
C THR A 146 -18.72 -7.13 1.26
N LEU A 147 -17.52 -6.72 1.67
CA LEU A 147 -16.32 -7.56 1.57
C LEU A 147 -16.35 -8.74 2.54
N SER A 148 -17.13 -8.63 3.61
CA SER A 148 -17.33 -9.73 4.53
C SER A 148 -18.50 -10.62 4.08
N ASN A 149 -18.60 -11.80 4.68
CA ASN A 149 -19.71 -12.73 4.49
C ASN A 149 -20.98 -12.28 5.22
N THR A 150 -21.17 -10.98 5.41
CA THR A 150 -22.34 -10.40 6.07
C THR A 150 -23.64 -10.99 5.58
N ASP A 151 -23.79 -11.20 4.28
CA ASP A 151 -25.01 -11.81 3.76
C ASP A 151 -25.23 -13.21 4.35
N ALA A 152 -24.20 -14.05 4.36
CA ALA A 152 -24.27 -15.39 4.96
C ALA A 152 -24.40 -15.33 6.50
N TYR A 153 -23.74 -14.39 7.16
CA TYR A 153 -23.82 -14.19 8.61
C TYR A 153 -25.21 -13.72 9.03
N LEU A 154 -25.76 -12.70 8.36
CA LEU A 154 -27.10 -12.19 8.59
C LEU A 154 -28.15 -13.24 8.22
N ASP A 155 -27.97 -13.98 7.13
CA ASP A 155 -28.84 -15.09 6.76
C ASP A 155 -28.80 -16.22 7.80
N THR A 156 -27.62 -16.56 8.32
CA THR A 156 -27.47 -17.50 9.44
C THR A 156 -28.22 -16.96 10.65
N PHE A 157 -27.98 -15.70 11.02
CA PHE A 157 -28.61 -15.07 12.18
C PHE A 157 -30.15 -15.03 12.05
N PHE A 158 -30.67 -14.56 10.92
CA PHE A 158 -32.08 -14.29 10.67
C PHE A 158 -32.90 -15.50 10.23
N ASN A 159 -32.28 -16.52 9.64
CA ASN A 159 -33.00 -17.67 9.11
C ASN A 159 -32.60 -19.00 9.76
N HIS A 160 -31.36 -19.16 10.22
CA HIS A 160 -30.83 -20.46 10.66
C HIS A 160 -30.57 -20.56 12.18
N THR A 161 -30.49 -19.45 12.91
CA THR A 161 -30.35 -19.45 14.37
C THR A 161 -31.60 -19.95 15.08
N ALA A 162 -31.43 -20.78 16.11
CA ALA A 162 -32.51 -21.22 16.98
C ALA A 162 -33.29 -20.04 17.59
N SER A 163 -34.62 -20.15 17.65
CA SER A 163 -35.51 -19.06 18.08
C SER A 163 -35.23 -18.52 19.48
N GLY A 164 -34.78 -19.36 20.41
CA GLY A 164 -34.38 -18.95 21.76
C GLY A 164 -33.15 -18.04 21.73
N THR A 165 -32.07 -18.49 21.10
CA THR A 165 -30.83 -17.73 20.92
C THR A 165 -31.05 -16.42 20.16
N ARG A 166 -31.92 -16.44 19.13
CA ARG A 166 -32.30 -15.21 18.43
C ARG A 166 -32.97 -14.24 19.39
N SER A 167 -34.02 -14.67 20.10
CA SER A 167 -34.77 -13.85 21.07
C SER A 167 -33.85 -13.20 22.12
N ASP A 168 -32.86 -13.93 22.63
CA ASP A 168 -31.90 -13.39 23.60
C ASP A 168 -31.07 -12.23 23.02
N VAL A 169 -30.62 -12.38 21.77
CA VAL A 169 -29.93 -11.33 21.03
C VAL A 169 -30.85 -10.14 20.74
N GLU A 170 -32.11 -10.37 20.34
CA GLU A 170 -33.06 -9.28 20.07
C GLU A 170 -33.36 -8.48 21.35
N ASN A 171 -33.52 -9.17 22.48
CA ASN A 171 -33.72 -8.54 23.79
C ASN A 171 -32.51 -7.69 24.17
N TRP A 172 -31.29 -8.22 24.01
CA TRP A 172 -30.07 -7.45 24.31
C TRP A 172 -29.97 -6.19 23.44
N ILE A 173 -30.26 -6.29 22.13
CA ILE A 173 -30.22 -5.14 21.22
C ILE A 173 -31.26 -4.10 21.64
N ARG A 174 -32.49 -4.54 21.97
CA ARG A 174 -33.52 -3.63 22.46
C ARG A 174 -33.09 -2.91 23.74
N ASP A 175 -32.52 -3.63 24.69
CA ASP A 175 -32.20 -3.11 26.01
C ASP A 175 -30.94 -2.21 26.00
N ASN A 176 -29.97 -2.47 25.12
CA ASN A 176 -28.69 -1.72 25.06
C ASN A 176 -28.61 -0.67 23.94
N ARG A 177 -29.44 -0.80 22.91
CA ARG A 177 -29.43 0.09 21.73
C ARG A 177 -30.76 0.77 21.47
N SER A 178 -31.82 0.44 22.23
CA SER A 178 -33.18 0.97 21.99
C SER A 178 -33.66 0.75 20.56
N LEU A 179 -33.19 -0.31 19.92
CA LEU A 179 -33.50 -0.69 18.54
C LEU A 179 -34.18 -2.06 18.52
N SER A 180 -35.21 -2.20 17.68
CA SER A 180 -35.75 -3.52 17.33
C SER A 180 -34.99 -4.14 16.16
N VAL A 181 -35.06 -5.47 16.03
CA VAL A 181 -34.46 -6.19 14.91
C VAL A 181 -35.08 -5.80 13.57
N ASP A 182 -36.38 -5.52 13.53
CA ASP A 182 -37.05 -5.03 12.32
C ASP A 182 -36.56 -3.65 11.89
N GLN A 183 -36.28 -2.76 12.86
CA GLN A 183 -35.64 -1.47 12.58
C GLN A 183 -34.19 -1.66 12.14
N LEU A 184 -33.47 -2.62 12.74
CA LEU A 184 -32.10 -2.94 12.37
C LEU A 184 -32.00 -3.33 10.89
N ARG A 185 -32.96 -4.11 10.37
CA ARG A 185 -33.02 -4.51 8.95
C ARG A 185 -33.08 -3.36 7.95
N ALA A 186 -33.49 -2.17 8.36
CA ALA A 186 -33.54 -0.99 7.51
C ALA A 186 -32.17 -0.30 7.34
N TYR A 187 -31.18 -0.63 8.17
CA TYR A 187 -29.82 -0.09 8.08
C TYR A 187 -28.98 -0.86 7.05
N ASP A 188 -27.78 -0.35 6.75
CA ASP A 188 -26.83 -1.08 5.92
C ASP A 188 -26.42 -2.40 6.58
N LYS A 189 -26.13 -3.41 5.76
CA LYS A 189 -25.88 -4.77 6.24
C LYS A 189 -24.67 -4.87 7.18
N GLU A 190 -23.69 -3.97 7.04
CA GLU A 190 -22.49 -3.99 7.87
C GLU A 190 -22.74 -3.43 9.26
N TYR A 191 -23.57 -2.39 9.35
CA TYR A 191 -24.11 -1.94 10.61
C TYR A 191 -24.96 -3.02 11.30
N GLN A 192 -25.84 -3.70 10.53
CA GLN A 192 -26.63 -4.81 11.07
C GLN A 192 -25.73 -5.88 11.69
N LYS A 193 -24.74 -6.37 10.94
CA LYS A 193 -23.79 -7.38 11.41
C LYS A 193 -23.03 -6.92 12.64
N THR A 194 -22.52 -5.70 12.65
CA THR A 194 -21.76 -5.13 13.78
C THR A 194 -22.58 -5.16 15.07
N ILE A 195 -23.84 -4.74 15.02
CA ILE A 195 -24.73 -4.72 16.20
C ILE A 195 -25.03 -6.14 16.68
N ILE A 196 -25.28 -7.08 15.75
CA ILE A 196 -25.53 -8.49 16.09
C ILE A 196 -24.28 -9.12 16.71
N GLU A 197 -23.08 -8.89 16.16
CA GLU A 197 -21.82 -9.40 16.69
C GLU A 197 -21.54 -8.90 18.13
N GLN A 198 -21.83 -7.62 18.41
CA GLN A 198 -21.71 -7.06 19.76
C GLN A 198 -22.63 -7.77 20.75
N ALA A 199 -23.89 -8.00 20.37
CA ALA A 199 -24.88 -8.67 21.22
C ALA A 199 -24.48 -10.12 21.50
N VAL A 200 -24.06 -10.85 20.47
CA VAL A 200 -23.65 -12.25 20.54
C VAL A 200 -22.42 -12.41 21.42
N ALA A 201 -21.44 -11.51 21.29
CA ALA A 201 -20.26 -11.48 22.14
C ALA A 201 -20.61 -11.19 23.60
N ALA A 202 -21.51 -10.22 23.86
CA ALA A 202 -21.94 -9.85 25.21
C ALA A 202 -22.70 -10.98 25.91
N LEU A 203 -23.49 -11.74 25.16
CA LEU A 203 -24.27 -12.89 25.67
C LEU A 203 -23.47 -14.20 25.72
N ASN A 204 -22.20 -14.18 25.29
CA ASN A 204 -21.34 -15.36 25.17
C ASN A 204 -21.98 -16.50 24.33
N ILE A 205 -22.76 -16.11 23.33
CA ILE A 205 -23.43 -17.04 22.41
C ILE A 205 -22.43 -17.47 21.33
N GLN A 206 -22.28 -18.77 21.14
CA GLN A 206 -21.58 -19.29 19.98
C GLN A 206 -22.55 -19.43 18.81
N LEU A 207 -22.69 -18.37 18.03
CA LEU A 207 -23.13 -18.53 16.65
C LEU A 207 -22.00 -19.18 15.86
N VAL A 208 -22.35 -20.10 14.96
CA VAL A 208 -21.41 -20.59 13.94
C VAL A 208 -21.00 -19.37 13.12
N GLN A 209 -19.90 -18.75 13.54
CA GLN A 209 -19.24 -17.73 12.78
C GLN A 209 -18.44 -18.51 11.75
N ASP A 210 -18.97 -18.64 10.55
CA ASP A 210 -18.07 -18.54 9.41
C ASP A 210 -17.48 -17.13 9.54
N ARG A 211 -16.38 -16.96 10.28
CA ARG A 211 -15.68 -15.68 10.26
C ARG A 211 -15.15 -15.58 8.86
N THR A 212 -15.51 -14.52 8.12
CA THR A 212 -14.89 -14.30 6.82
C THR A 212 -13.40 -14.24 7.04
N THR A 213 -12.68 -15.22 6.51
CA THR A 213 -11.23 -15.22 6.62
C THR A 213 -10.69 -14.06 5.80
N VAL A 214 -9.50 -13.57 6.14
CA VAL A 214 -8.82 -12.55 5.33
C VAL A 214 -8.66 -13.04 3.89
N THR A 215 -8.39 -14.33 3.68
CA THR A 215 -8.32 -14.94 2.35
C THR A 215 -9.63 -14.83 1.57
N GLU A 216 -10.77 -15.07 2.20
CA GLU A 216 -12.08 -14.90 1.55
C GLU A 216 -12.39 -13.45 1.24
N LYS A 217 -12.09 -12.51 2.15
CA LYS A 217 -12.25 -11.07 1.90
C LYS A 217 -11.39 -10.61 0.71
N VAL A 218 -10.14 -11.07 0.64
CA VAL A 218 -9.22 -10.81 -0.49
C VAL A 218 -9.74 -11.41 -1.79
N LYS A 219 -10.22 -12.66 -1.76
CA LYS A 219 -10.81 -13.30 -2.94
C LYS A 219 -12.00 -12.51 -3.47
N LYS A 220 -12.91 -12.08 -2.59
CA LYS A 220 -14.06 -11.26 -2.95
C LYS A 220 -13.65 -9.90 -3.51
N LEU A 221 -12.64 -9.26 -2.92
CA LEU A 221 -12.06 -8.01 -3.43
C LEU A 221 -11.50 -8.19 -4.85
N VAL A 222 -10.80 -9.29 -5.12
CA VAL A 222 -10.27 -9.62 -6.45
C VAL A 222 -11.40 -9.92 -7.45
N GLU A 223 -12.47 -10.59 -7.02
CA GLU A 223 -13.66 -10.83 -7.86
C GLU A 223 -14.32 -9.50 -8.26
N ILE A 224 -14.55 -8.60 -7.30
CA ILE A 224 -15.06 -7.24 -7.55
C ILE A 224 -14.16 -6.48 -8.54
N ALA A 225 -12.83 -6.62 -8.40
CA ALA A 225 -11.88 -6.00 -9.31
C ALA A 225 -12.00 -6.59 -10.74
N LYS A 226 -12.10 -7.91 -10.85
CA LYS A 226 -12.26 -8.62 -12.15
C LYS A 226 -13.56 -8.24 -12.86
N GLU A 227 -14.68 -8.15 -12.14
CA GLU A 227 -15.97 -7.69 -12.70
C GLU A 227 -15.87 -6.29 -13.33
N ARG A 228 -14.89 -5.50 -12.89
CA ARG A 228 -14.60 -4.14 -13.39
C ARG A 228 -13.46 -4.07 -14.38
N SER A 229 -13.07 -5.22 -14.95
CA SER A 229 -11.96 -5.34 -15.91
C SER A 229 -10.59 -4.97 -15.34
N TYR A 230 -10.40 -5.04 -14.02
CA TYR A 230 -9.07 -5.05 -13.42
C TYR A 230 -8.51 -6.47 -13.42
N GLU A 231 -7.23 -6.62 -13.70
CA GLU A 231 -6.53 -7.91 -13.73
C GLU A 231 -6.00 -8.35 -12.37
N GLY A 232 -6.07 -7.46 -11.37
CA GLY A 232 -5.66 -7.73 -10.01
C GLY A 232 -5.75 -6.50 -9.12
N VAL A 233 -5.40 -6.68 -7.85
CA VAL A 233 -5.49 -5.68 -6.80
C VAL A 233 -4.11 -5.45 -6.19
N LEU A 234 -3.74 -4.18 -6.03
CA LEU A 234 -2.46 -3.75 -5.48
C LEU A 234 -2.75 -2.88 -4.26
N VAL A 235 -2.14 -3.19 -3.12
CA VAL A 235 -2.32 -2.41 -1.91
C VAL A 235 -0.99 -1.86 -1.41
N PHE A 236 -0.94 -0.55 -1.17
CA PHE A 236 0.24 0.14 -0.67
C PHE A 236 -0.05 0.69 0.73
N ILE A 237 0.82 0.33 1.66
CA ILE A 237 0.74 0.66 3.08
C ILE A 237 1.94 1.50 3.47
N ASP A 238 1.76 2.82 3.52
CA ASP A 238 2.80 3.69 4.06
C ASP A 238 2.72 3.81 5.59
N GLU A 239 3.85 4.14 6.20
CA GLU A 239 4.01 4.27 7.66
C GLU A 239 3.53 3.04 8.47
N LEU A 240 3.58 1.85 7.84
CA LEU A 240 3.17 0.59 8.44
C LEU A 240 3.87 0.35 9.79
N TYR A 241 5.18 0.60 9.81
CA TYR A 241 5.98 0.37 11.01
C TYR A 241 5.53 1.23 12.20
N LEU A 242 5.23 2.52 11.96
CA LEU A 242 4.78 3.43 13.02
C LEU A 242 3.47 2.97 13.65
N HIS A 243 2.56 2.41 12.84
CA HIS A 243 1.32 1.80 13.34
C HIS A 243 1.57 0.56 14.20
N LEU A 244 2.47 -0.33 13.77
CA LEU A 244 2.74 -1.58 14.47
C LEU A 244 3.39 -1.37 15.85
N ILE A 245 4.19 -0.32 16.04
CA ILE A 245 4.92 -0.10 17.30
C ILE A 245 4.15 0.68 18.37
N GLN A 246 2.90 1.07 18.09
CA GLN A 246 2.05 1.79 19.05
C GLN A 246 1.86 1.00 20.35
N SER A 247 1.65 -0.32 20.25
CA SER A 247 1.55 -1.22 21.41
C SER A 247 1.88 -2.68 21.05
N ASN A 248 2.11 -3.52 22.06
CA ASN A 248 2.28 -4.98 21.87
C ASN A 248 1.08 -5.62 21.17
N GLU A 249 -0.13 -5.12 21.42
CA GLU A 249 -1.35 -5.63 20.80
C GLU A 249 -1.43 -5.26 19.32
N HIS A 250 -1.13 -3.99 18.97
CA HIS A 250 -1.05 -3.53 17.59
C HIS A 250 -0.01 -4.32 16.79
N PHE A 251 1.16 -4.55 17.40
CA PHE A 251 2.22 -5.35 16.82
C PHE A 251 1.77 -6.79 16.51
N ASN A 252 1.23 -7.49 17.50
CA ASN A 252 0.86 -8.89 17.36
C ASN A 252 -0.32 -9.09 16.39
N ARG A 253 -1.36 -8.27 16.50
CA ARG A 253 -2.51 -8.35 15.58
C ARG A 253 -2.15 -7.90 14.17
N GLY A 254 -1.40 -6.81 14.03
CA GLY A 254 -0.98 -6.27 12.74
C GLY A 254 -0.08 -7.23 11.97
N THR A 255 0.91 -7.84 12.62
CA THR A 255 1.80 -8.84 11.99
C THR A 255 1.06 -10.11 11.59
N ALA A 256 0.12 -10.60 12.42
CA ALA A 256 -0.74 -11.72 12.07
C ALA A 256 -1.61 -11.40 10.85
N PHE A 257 -2.23 -10.22 10.83
CA PHE A 257 -3.07 -9.75 9.72
C PHE A 257 -2.29 -9.62 8.41
N LEU A 258 -1.12 -8.98 8.42
CA LEU A 258 -0.22 -8.89 7.25
C LEU A 258 0.14 -10.28 6.72
N GLY A 259 0.39 -11.24 7.61
CA GLY A 259 0.71 -12.61 7.23
C GLY A 259 -0.43 -13.34 6.54
N GLN A 260 -1.67 -13.13 6.99
CA GLN A 260 -2.87 -13.69 6.35
C GLN A 260 -3.13 -13.01 5.00
N LEU A 261 -2.91 -11.71 4.92
CA LEU A 261 -3.03 -10.92 3.71
C LEU A 261 -2.07 -11.37 2.60
N ALA A 262 -0.77 -11.56 2.92
CA ALA A 262 0.19 -12.07 1.95
C ALA A 262 -0.04 -13.55 1.58
N GLU A 263 -0.51 -14.36 2.54
CA GLU A 263 -0.92 -15.74 2.27
C GLU A 263 -2.10 -15.79 1.29
N ALA A 264 -3.06 -14.86 1.40
CA ALA A 264 -4.17 -14.76 0.47
C ALA A 264 -3.73 -14.47 -0.97
N GLY A 265 -2.67 -13.68 -1.17
CA GLY A 265 -2.08 -13.46 -2.49
C GLY A 265 -1.31 -14.68 -3.00
N LEU A 266 -0.35 -15.17 -2.21
CA LEU A 266 0.58 -16.21 -2.65
C LEU A 266 -0.04 -17.62 -2.68
N ALA A 267 -0.59 -18.07 -1.55
CA ALA A 267 -1.15 -19.41 -1.42
C ALA A 267 -2.59 -19.49 -1.94
N GLY A 268 -3.31 -18.37 -1.91
CA GLY A 268 -4.66 -18.27 -2.47
C GLY A 268 -4.70 -18.18 -4.00
N ASP A 269 -3.55 -18.16 -4.68
CA ASP A 269 -3.42 -18.00 -6.13
C ASP A 269 -4.25 -16.83 -6.68
N GLN A 270 -4.26 -15.73 -5.92
CA GLN A 270 -4.98 -14.52 -6.28
C GLN A 270 -4.02 -13.49 -6.88
N PRO A 271 -4.40 -12.77 -7.95
CA PRO A 271 -3.67 -11.59 -8.43
C PRO A 271 -3.83 -10.42 -7.44
N PHE A 272 -3.21 -10.56 -6.27
CA PHE A 272 -3.29 -9.67 -5.14
C PHE A 272 -1.88 -9.43 -4.59
N TRP A 273 -1.45 -8.17 -4.54
CA TRP A 273 -0.13 -7.80 -4.03
C TRP A 273 -0.22 -6.71 -2.98
N ILE A 274 0.68 -6.77 -1.99
CA ILE A 274 0.77 -5.79 -0.92
C ILE A 274 2.19 -5.26 -0.82
N PHE A 275 2.32 -3.97 -0.59
CA PHE A 275 3.58 -3.26 -0.38
C PHE A 275 3.53 -2.52 0.95
N GLY A 276 4.42 -2.84 1.88
CA GLY A 276 4.51 -2.15 3.17
C GLY A 276 5.86 -1.46 3.36
N ALA A 277 5.87 -0.16 3.67
CA ALA A 277 7.09 0.54 4.05
C ALA A 277 7.49 0.19 5.49
N VAL A 278 8.73 -0.27 5.68
CA VAL A 278 9.30 -0.58 6.99
C VAL A 278 10.62 0.17 7.17
N GLN A 279 10.78 0.92 8.26
CA GLN A 279 12.00 1.68 8.53
C GLN A 279 13.03 0.85 9.31
N GLU A 280 14.31 0.91 8.93
CA GLU A 280 15.39 0.17 9.60
C GLU A 280 15.93 0.89 10.86
N GLU A 281 15.96 2.23 10.91
CA GLU A 281 16.53 2.96 12.06
C GLU A 281 15.65 2.98 13.30
N ILE A 282 14.31 3.00 13.13
CA ILE A 282 13.42 2.89 14.29
C ILE A 282 13.53 1.49 14.92
N GLN A 283 14.08 0.50 14.21
CA GLN A 283 14.47 -0.79 14.77
C GLN A 283 15.72 -0.70 15.66
N ALA A 284 16.60 0.28 15.45
CA ALA A 284 17.73 0.50 16.33
C ALA A 284 17.28 1.20 17.63
N ILE A 285 16.31 2.11 17.53
CA ILE A 285 15.76 2.87 18.66
C ILE A 285 14.87 1.98 19.55
N ALA A 286 14.05 1.10 18.96
CA ALA A 286 13.25 0.13 19.72
C ALA A 286 14.11 -0.89 20.49
N ARG A 287 15.21 -1.38 19.88
CA ARG A 287 16.27 -2.14 20.58
C ARG A 287 16.84 -1.41 21.80
N GLN A 288 17.13 -0.11 21.69
CA GLN A 288 17.64 0.70 22.80
C GLN A 288 16.61 0.91 23.92
N ALA A 289 15.32 0.92 23.59
CA ALA A 289 14.22 1.00 24.55
C ALA A 289 13.87 -0.34 25.24
N GLY A 290 14.66 -1.40 25.04
CA GLY A 290 14.41 -2.73 25.62
C GLY A 290 13.19 -3.46 25.05
N ARG A 291 12.67 -2.99 23.91
CA ARG A 291 11.52 -3.59 23.22
C ARG A 291 12.04 -4.52 22.14
N ASN A 292 11.81 -5.82 22.26
CA ASN A 292 12.29 -6.85 21.32
C ASN A 292 11.51 -6.94 19.99
N TYR A 293 10.73 -5.90 19.64
CA TYR A 293 9.90 -5.92 18.43
C TYR A 293 10.72 -6.13 17.16
N ASP A 294 11.99 -5.76 17.13
CA ASP A 294 12.78 -5.80 15.88
C ASP A 294 13.24 -7.19 15.50
N THR A 295 13.75 -7.94 16.47
CA THR A 295 14.14 -9.35 16.28
C THR A 295 12.90 -10.22 16.12
N GLU A 296 11.79 -9.85 16.78
CA GLU A 296 10.52 -10.56 16.69
C GLU A 296 9.75 -10.22 15.39
N LEU A 297 9.81 -8.98 14.90
CA LEU A 297 9.24 -8.56 13.62
C LEU A 297 10.04 -9.23 12.52
N MET A 298 11.36 -9.01 12.48
CA MET A 298 12.18 -9.68 11.47
C MET A 298 12.14 -11.19 11.64
N GLY A 299 12.00 -11.74 12.84
CA GLY A 299 11.79 -13.17 13.09
C GLY A 299 10.43 -13.70 12.60
N LYS A 300 9.34 -12.95 12.81
CA LYS A 300 8.00 -13.29 12.32
C LYS A 300 7.87 -13.06 10.81
N LEU A 301 8.45 -11.99 10.29
CA LEU A 301 8.50 -11.65 8.87
C LEU A 301 9.46 -12.58 8.10
N SER A 302 10.60 -12.97 8.69
CA SER A 302 11.49 -14.01 8.13
C SER A 302 10.96 -15.42 8.34
N GLY A 303 10.18 -15.69 9.39
CA GLY A 303 9.35 -16.90 9.51
C GLY A 303 8.25 -16.96 8.45
N GLN A 304 7.86 -15.79 7.93
CA GLN A 304 7.02 -15.60 6.75
C GLN A 304 7.83 -15.35 5.47
N SER A 305 9.12 -15.72 5.42
CA SER A 305 10.03 -15.52 4.27
C SER A 305 9.55 -16.09 2.94
N GLY A 306 8.58 -17.02 2.96
CA GLY A 306 7.90 -17.45 1.74
C GLY A 306 6.85 -16.46 1.23
N ARG A 307 6.19 -15.69 2.12
CA ARG A 307 5.01 -14.85 1.85
C ARG A 307 5.36 -13.40 1.51
N PHE A 308 6.39 -12.87 2.16
CA PHE A 308 6.89 -11.52 1.92
C PHE A 308 8.31 -11.53 1.37
N GLN A 309 8.54 -10.70 0.36
CA GLN A 309 9.87 -10.43 -0.19
C GLN A 309 10.34 -9.04 0.24
N SER A 310 11.52 -8.96 0.85
CA SER A 310 12.12 -7.67 1.22
C SER A 310 12.83 -7.03 0.02
N ILE A 311 12.57 -5.74 -0.17
CA ILE A 311 13.15 -4.86 -1.18
C ILE A 311 13.85 -3.73 -0.42
N ASN A 312 15.18 -3.69 -0.45
CA ASN A 312 15.95 -2.67 0.24
C ASN A 312 16.15 -1.44 -0.67
N ILE A 313 15.77 -0.26 -0.18
CA ILE A 313 16.02 1.03 -0.83
C ILE A 313 17.22 1.70 -0.14
N PRO A 314 18.41 1.68 -0.76
CA PRO A 314 19.63 2.14 -0.13
C PRO A 314 19.64 3.66 0.06
N VAL A 315 20.37 4.12 1.09
CA VAL A 315 20.67 5.54 1.30
C VAL A 315 21.81 5.97 0.40
N THR A 316 21.58 5.96 -0.90
CA THR A 316 22.45 6.64 -1.89
C THR A 316 21.79 7.92 -2.41
N GLN A 317 20.60 8.24 -1.88
CA GLN A 317 19.64 9.12 -2.50
C GLN A 317 19.95 10.62 -2.42
N PHE A 318 20.50 11.14 -1.32
CA PHE A 318 20.61 12.60 -1.21
C PHE A 318 21.57 13.20 -2.25
N HIS A 319 22.80 12.70 -2.39
CA HIS A 319 23.78 13.31 -3.30
C HIS A 319 23.42 13.11 -4.79
N HIS A 320 22.92 11.93 -5.18
CA HIS A 320 22.53 11.66 -6.56
C HIS A 320 21.23 12.37 -6.96
N ILE A 321 20.23 12.45 -6.07
CA ILE A 321 18.99 13.19 -6.33
C ILE A 321 19.27 14.69 -6.35
N TYR A 322 20.14 15.20 -5.46
CA TYR A 322 20.60 16.60 -5.52
C TYR A 322 21.27 16.88 -6.88
N ASN A 323 22.22 16.04 -7.31
CA ASN A 323 22.91 16.25 -8.59
C ASN A 323 21.97 16.14 -9.80
N HIS A 324 21.01 15.21 -9.80
CA HIS A 324 20.05 15.07 -10.90
C HIS A 324 18.94 16.14 -10.92
N ARG A 325 18.51 16.66 -9.75
CA ARG A 325 17.34 17.56 -9.66
C ARG A 325 17.69 19.04 -9.47
N LEU A 326 18.81 19.38 -8.80
CA LEU A 326 19.25 20.78 -8.66
C LEU A 326 20.06 21.27 -9.85
N PHE A 327 20.78 20.37 -10.51
CA PHE A 327 21.61 20.67 -11.67
C PHE A 327 21.02 20.00 -12.90
N SER A 328 19.89 20.51 -13.37
CA SER A 328 19.49 20.25 -14.75
C SER A 328 20.27 21.21 -15.65
N GLU A 329 21.01 20.67 -16.62
CA GLU A 329 21.70 21.50 -17.60
C GLU A 329 20.65 22.27 -18.41
N ASN A 330 20.75 23.59 -18.41
CA ASN A 330 19.91 24.39 -19.28
C ASN A 330 20.28 24.05 -20.73
N SER A 331 19.35 23.43 -21.46
CA SER A 331 19.55 22.96 -22.84
C SER A 331 20.06 24.05 -23.81
N LYS A 332 19.88 25.34 -23.47
CA LYS A 332 20.41 26.48 -24.25
C LYS A 332 21.86 26.83 -23.93
N CYS A 333 22.43 26.30 -22.85
CA CYS A 333 23.76 26.63 -22.32
C CYS A 333 24.77 25.46 -22.36
N VAL A 334 24.38 24.27 -22.80
CA VAL A 334 25.24 23.07 -22.91
C VAL A 334 26.53 23.36 -23.70
N HIS A 335 26.43 24.07 -24.83
CA HIS A 335 27.60 24.46 -25.63
C HIS A 335 28.55 25.43 -24.91
N LYS A 336 28.07 26.22 -23.94
CA LYS A 336 28.91 27.15 -23.17
C LYS A 336 29.71 26.44 -22.07
N LEU A 337 29.16 25.37 -21.48
CA LEU A 337 29.88 24.48 -20.57
C LEU A 337 31.00 23.74 -21.30
N ALA A 338 30.69 23.14 -22.45
CA ALA A 338 31.68 22.44 -23.27
C ALA A 338 32.85 23.36 -23.69
N ASN A 339 32.55 24.58 -24.15
CA ASN A 339 33.58 25.56 -24.51
C ASN A 339 34.40 26.07 -23.31
N ALA A 340 33.80 26.15 -22.11
CA ALA A 340 34.51 26.55 -20.90
C ALA A 340 35.50 25.46 -20.44
N PHE A 341 35.12 24.19 -20.53
CA PHE A 341 36.00 23.05 -20.25
C PHE A 341 37.07 22.84 -21.32
N GLU A 342 36.79 23.10 -22.60
CA GLU A 342 37.84 23.09 -23.66
C GLU A 342 38.94 24.12 -23.39
N ALA A 343 38.58 25.31 -22.90
CA ALA A 343 39.54 26.35 -22.54
C ALA A 343 40.40 25.98 -21.32
N GLU A 344 39.89 25.12 -20.42
CA GLU A 344 40.59 24.66 -19.21
C GLU A 344 41.41 23.38 -19.41
N ILE A 345 41.10 22.57 -20.43
CA ILE A 345 41.86 21.35 -20.77
C ILE A 345 43.07 21.66 -21.66
N GLN A 346 43.05 22.76 -22.42
CA GLN A 346 44.19 23.16 -23.28
C GLN A 346 45.44 23.76 -22.63
N PRO A 347 45.51 24.22 -21.35
CA PRO A 347 46.76 24.75 -20.80
C PRO A 347 47.80 23.67 -20.44
N HIS A 348 47.44 22.38 -20.47
CA HIS A 348 48.32 21.31 -19.97
C HIS A 348 48.74 20.26 -21.02
N PHE A 349 48.40 20.47 -22.30
CA PHE A 349 48.98 19.72 -23.42
C PHE A 349 49.62 20.67 -24.44
N ARG A 350 50.74 21.29 -24.05
CA ARG A 350 51.81 21.71 -24.96
C ARG A 350 53.16 21.49 -24.30
#